data_AF-A0A1F7XAT8-F1
#
_entry.id   AF-A0A1F7XAT8-F1
#
_cell.length_a   1.000
_cell.length_b   1.000
_cell.length_c   1.000
_cell.angle_alpha   90.00
_cell.angle_beta   90.00
_cell.angle_gamma   90.00
#
_symmetry.space_group_name_H-M   'P 1'
#
loop_
_entity.id
_entity.type
_entity.pdbx_description
1 polymer ?
#
loop_
_entity_poly.entity_id
_entity_poly.type
_entity_poly.pdbx_seq_one_letter_code
_entity_poly.pdbx_strand_id
1 'polypeptide(L)' 'MNRLKYFLTFLVVFFIFLFFLPRQAQAYIDPGTGSYVVQIILAFILGGVFTLKLYWKKITKFLRKLFSKSTNTKDEE' A
#
# COMPACT_ATOMS: atom_id res chain seq x y z
N MET A 1 7.88 58.67 -15.30
CA MET A 1 8.24 57.46 -16.10
C MET A 1 8.89 56.34 -15.27
N ASN A 2 9.70 56.64 -14.25
CA ASN A 2 10.40 55.59 -13.49
C ASN A 2 9.48 54.79 -12.54
N ARG A 3 8.45 55.43 -11.96
CA ARG A 3 7.45 54.75 -11.11
C ARG A 3 6.73 53.59 -11.82
N LEU A 4 6.38 53.78 -13.10
CA LEU A 4 5.74 52.75 -13.92
C LEU A 4 6.69 51.60 -14.24
N LYS A 5 7.98 51.90 -14.47
CA LYS A 5 9.02 50.88 -14.68
C LYS A 5 9.19 50.01 -13.44
N TYR A 6 9.30 50.61 -12.25
CA TYR A 6 9.41 49.85 -10.99
C TYR A 6 8.16 49.01 -10.71
N PHE A 7 6.98 49.53 -11.01
CA PHE A 7 5.73 48.78 -10.88
C PHE A 7 5.71 47.56 -11.81
N LEU A 8 6.13 47.74 -13.08
CA LEU A 8 6.20 46.64 -14.04
C LEU A 8 7.27 45.61 -13.65
N THR A 9 8.44 46.06 -13.18
CA THR A 9 9.49 45.18 -12.65
C THR A 9 8.99 44.39 -11.45
N PHE A 10 8.28 45.04 -10.52
CA PHE A 10 7.69 44.39 -9.36
C PHE A 10 6.67 43.32 -9.79
N LEU A 11 5.81 43.62 -10.75
CA LEU A 11 4.82 42.69 -11.28
C LEU A 11 5.50 41.46 -11.92
N VAL A 12 6.55 41.67 -12.71
CA VAL A 12 7.31 40.57 -13.34
C VAL A 12 7.98 39.70 -12.29
N VAL A 13 8.63 40.29 -11.28
CA VAL A 13 9.25 39.53 -10.17
C VAL A 13 8.20 38.76 -9.38
N PHE A 14 7.03 39.34 -9.14
CA PHE A 14 5.92 38.69 -8.45
C PHE A 14 5.40 37.47 -9.22
N PHE A 15 5.20 37.59 -10.54
CA PHE A 15 4.78 36.47 -11.38
C PHE A 15 5.84 35.37 -11.46
N ILE A 16 7.13 35.73 -11.52
CA ILE A 16 8.23 34.77 -11.44
C ILE A 16 8.17 34.03 -10.10
N PHE A 17 8.04 34.76 -8.98
CA PHE A 17 7.94 34.17 -7.66
C PHE A 17 6.78 33.17 -7.54
N LEU A 18 5.60 33.52 -8.08
CA LEU A 18 4.44 32.61 -8.10
C LEU A 18 4.69 31.34 -8.92
N PHE A 19 5.48 31.41 -9.99
CA PHE A 19 5.82 30.25 -10.83
C PHE A 19 6.78 29.27 -10.12
N PHE A 20 7.63 29.79 -9.23
CA PHE A 20 8.55 28.98 -8.42
C PHE A 20 7.92 28.44 -7.14
N LEU A 21 6.65 28.74 -6.85
CA LEU A 21 5.94 28.09 -5.75
C LEU A 21 5.86 26.58 -6.04
N PRO A 22 6.34 25.73 -5.12
CA PRO A 22 6.28 24.29 -5.32
C PRO A 22 4.82 23.86 -5.44
N ARG A 23 4.42 23.37 -6.62
CA ARG A 23 3.14 22.67 -6.77
C ARG A 23 3.21 21.40 -5.94
N GLN A 24 2.17 21.11 -5.16
CA GLN A 24 2.10 19.89 -4.36
C GLN A 24 2.24 18.66 -5.27
N ALA A 25 3.41 18.03 -5.27
CA ALA A 25 3.65 16.79 -5.98
C ALA A 25 3.05 15.65 -5.16
N GLN A 26 1.84 15.21 -5.55
CA GLN A 26 1.08 14.15 -4.87
C GLN A 26 1.58 12.72 -5.20
N ALA A 27 2.70 12.58 -5.91
CA ALA A 27 3.30 11.30 -6.26
C ALA A 27 4.68 11.15 -5.58
N TYR A 28 4.67 11.22 -4.25
CA TYR A 28 5.84 10.94 -3.44
C TYR A 28 5.79 9.47 -3.03
N ILE A 29 6.37 8.61 -3.88
CA ILE A 29 6.95 7.39 -3.36
C ILE A 29 8.25 7.86 -2.72
N ASP A 30 8.23 8.19 -1.42
CA ASP A 30 9.46 8.46 -0.70
C ASP A 30 10.39 7.27 -0.92
N PRO A 31 11.69 7.49 -1.07
CA PRO A 31 12.66 6.38 -1.04
C PRO A 31 12.53 5.52 0.23
N GLY A 32 11.99 6.08 1.33
CA GLY A 32 11.61 5.33 2.54
C GLY A 32 10.39 4.41 2.36
N THR A 33 9.38 4.83 1.58
CA THR A 33 8.14 4.08 1.34
C THR A 33 8.39 2.82 0.51
N GLY A 34 9.37 2.85 -0.41
CA GLY A 34 9.81 1.66 -1.15
C GLY A 34 10.29 0.52 -0.24
N SER A 35 11.02 0.86 0.84
CA SER A 35 11.50 -0.13 1.82
C SER A 35 10.36 -0.77 2.61
N TYR A 36 9.32 0.00 2.94
CA TYR A 36 8.13 -0.51 3.64
C TYR A 36 7.38 -1.57 2.83
N VAL A 37 7.25 -1.40 1.52
CA VAL A 37 6.60 -2.39 0.66
C VAL A 37 7.32 -3.72 0.73
N VAL A 38 8.66 -3.70 0.61
CA VAL A 38 9.49 -4.90 0.70
C VAL A 38 9.38 -5.55 2.08
N GLN A 39 9.39 -4.76 3.16
CA GLN A 39 9.22 -5.25 4.53
C GLN A 39 7.85 -5.91 4.76
N ILE A 40 6.76 -5.33 4.26
CA ILE A 40 5.41 -5.90 4.39
C ILE A 40 5.31 -7.23 3.65
N ILE A 41 5.88 -7.31 2.43
CA ILE A 41 5.91 -8.56 1.66
C ILE A 41 6.69 -9.64 2.41
N LEU A 42 7.87 -9.30 2.93
CA LEU A 42 8.69 -10.21 3.74
C LEU A 42 7.94 -10.68 5.00
N ALA A 43 7.33 -9.76 5.74
CA ALA A 43 6.57 -10.06 6.94
C ALA A 43 5.38 -10.99 6.63
N PHE A 44 4.67 -10.75 5.53
CA PHE A 44 3.56 -11.60 5.09
C PHE A 44 4.04 -13.01 4.72
N ILE A 45 5.11 -13.15 3.95
CA ILE A 45 5.64 -14.46 3.54
C ILE A 45 6.16 -15.23 4.75
N LEU A 46 7.05 -14.62 5.55
CA LEU A 46 7.67 -15.27 6.70
C LEU A 46 6.63 -15.59 7.77
N GLY A 47 5.77 -14.63 8.11
CA GLY A 47 4.68 -14.81 9.07
C GLY A 47 3.67 -15.86 8.59
N GLY A 48 3.31 -15.85 7.30
CA GLY A 48 2.41 -16.81 6.69
C GLY A 48 2.96 -18.24 6.73
N VAL A 49 4.20 -18.44 6.28
CA VAL A 49 4.86 -19.75 6.32
C VAL A 49 5.03 -20.26 7.76
N PHE A 50 5.46 -19.39 8.68
CA PHE A 50 5.60 -19.75 10.08
C PHE A 50 4.28 -20.15 10.71
N THR A 51 3.21 -19.38 10.47
CA THR A 51 1.86 -19.67 10.95
C THR A 51 1.33 -20.97 10.36
N LEU A 52 1.50 -21.18 9.05
CA LEU A 52 1.10 -22.42 8.39
C LEU A 52 1.81 -23.64 8.99
N LYS A 53 3.13 -23.53 9.25
CA LYS A 53 3.92 -24.57 9.91
C LYS A 53 3.43 -24.84 11.33
N LEU A 54 3.18 -23.80 12.11
CA LEU A 54 2.73 -23.92 13.51
C LEU A 54 1.33 -24.57 13.61
N TYR A 55 0.43 -24.23 12.69
CA TYR A 55 -0.96 -24.67 12.72
C TYR A 55 -1.28 -25.83 11.77
N TRP A 56 -0.28 -26.42 11.10
CA TRP A 56 -0.45 -27.45 10.08
C TRP A 56 -1.40 -28.59 10.51
N LYS A 57 -1.25 -29.10 11.74
CA LYS A 57 -2.13 -30.15 12.29
C LYS A 57 -3.58 -29.70 12.47
N LYS A 58 -3.82 -28.45 12.90
CA LYS A 58 -5.18 -27.92 13.06
C LYS A 58 -5.83 -27.66 11.69
N ILE A 59 -5.06 -27.10 10.75
CA ILE A 59 -5.49 -26.82 9.38
C ILE A 59 -5.86 -28.13 8.66
N THR A 60 -4.98 -29.14 8.70
CA THR A 60 -5.26 -30.45 8.08
C THR A 60 -6.46 -31.15 8.71
N LYS A 61 -6.63 -31.10 10.04
CA LYS A 61 -7.81 -31.65 10.72
C LYS A 61 -9.10 -30.92 10.31
N PHE A 62 -9.05 -29.59 10.24
CA PHE A 62 -10.18 -28.78 9.79
C PHE A 62 -10.57 -29.09 8.34
N LEU A 63 -9.60 -29.15 7.43
CA LEU A 63 -9.83 -29.50 6.02
C LEU A 63 -10.43 -30.91 5.90
N ARG A 64 -9.87 -31.90 6.59
CA ARG A 64 -10.42 -33.27 6.60
C ARG A 64 -11.87 -33.30 7.06
N LYS A 65 -12.22 -32.56 8.11
CA LYS A 65 -13.61 -32.46 8.59
C LYS A 65 -14.53 -31.80 7.56
N LEU A 66 -14.02 -30.80 6.83
CA LEU A 66 -14.77 -30.10 5.78
C LEU A 66 -15.08 -31.03 4.60
N PHE A 67 -14.11 -31.85 4.16
CA PHE A 67 -14.28 -32.78 3.04
C PHE A 67 -14.96 -34.11 3.41
N SER A 68 -14.92 -34.52 4.69
CA SER A 68 -15.52 -35.78 5.16
C SER A 68 -17.05 -35.74 5.29
N LYS A 69 -17.70 -34.58 5.17
CA LYS A 69 -19.16 -34.43 5.41
C LYS A 69 -20.04 -34.75 4.18
N SER A 70 -19.55 -35.56 3.23
CA SER A 70 -20.28 -35.85 1.98
C SER A 70 -20.74 -37.30 1.80
N THR A 71 -20.48 -38.21 2.73
CA THR A 71 -20.88 -39.63 2.60
C THR A 71 -21.55 -40.11 3.89
N ASN A 72 -22.82 -39.75 4.08
CA ASN A 72 -23.79 -40.47 4.91
C ASN A 72 -25.17 -39.82 4.75
N THR A 73 -25.78 -40.02 3.58
CA THR A 73 -27.23 -39.92 3.42
C THR A 73 -27.59 -40.85 2.27
N LYS A 74 -28.02 -42.05 2.64
CA LYS A 74 -28.61 -43.16 1.86
C LYS A 74 -28.07 -44.42 2.52
N ASP A 75 -28.83 -44.92 3.50
CA ASP A 75 -28.92 -46.33 3.91
C ASP A 75 -29.85 -46.39 5.14
N GLU A 76 -31.06 -45.85 5.01
CA GLU A 76 -32.20 -46.17 5.88
C GLU A 76 -33.47 -46.12 5.00
N GLU A 77 -33.69 -47.19 4.22
CA GLU A 77 -35.01 -47.73 3.84
C GLU A 77 -34.90 -49.26 3.71
#